data_AF-A0A847UT31-F1
#
_entry.id   AF-A0A847UT31-F1
#
_cell.length_a   1.000
_cell.length_b   1.000
_cell.length_c   1.000
_cell.angle_alpha   90.00
_cell.angle_beta   90.00
_cell.angle_gamma   90.00
#
_symmetry.space_group_name_H-M   'P 1'
#
loop_
_entity.id
_entity.type
_entity.pdbx_description
1 polymer ?
#
loop_
_entity_poly.entity_id
_entity_poly.type
_entity_poly.pdbx_seq_one_letter_code
_entity_poly.pdbx_strand_id
1 'polypeptide(L)'
;MSTPFEVHRTIAEINEKIRQGKAVVLNASEMTSLVRKEGKVKAARKVDVVTTGTFSPMCSSGLLFNIGQQPPTIKTAKVWLNGVPCYAGLAAVDSYIGATEPSEEDPLNKVYPGQFKYGGGHVIEDLVKGKRVHLKAEAYGTDCYPRKTIEKNLSLAELRNAILLNPRNCYQNYNCAINRTGTRKYTYMGPLKSNMGNANYATAGELSPLLNDPYFMTIGLGTRIFLGGGVGYVIGEGTQHVAEPRRTERGLPLTPSGTLMVKGDLKGMQARYLRGVSIVGYGCSLAVGLGIPIPILNEEMAWYTGVADEDILVPIVDYGEDYPNGLPSQYGHVSFAQLKKGVITIDGKDVPTTPLTSYTLSLEVAEELKRWIQEGRFLLTEAQEPIPAR
;
A
#
# COMPACT_ATOMS: atom_id res chain seq x y z
N MET A 1 -22.48 -3.65 29.39
CA MET A 1 -23.28 -4.47 28.47
C MET A 1 -23.46 -3.64 27.21
N SER A 2 -22.84 -4.01 26.09
CA SER A 2 -23.05 -3.31 24.82
C SER A 2 -24.51 -3.50 24.41
N THR A 3 -25.18 -2.41 24.05
CA THR A 3 -26.50 -2.46 23.42
C THR A 3 -26.42 -3.38 22.19
N PRO A 4 -27.33 -4.34 22.01
CA PRO A 4 -27.35 -5.16 20.79
C PRO A 4 -27.52 -4.27 19.55
N PHE A 5 -26.86 -4.65 18.45
CA PHE A 5 -26.94 -3.88 17.20
C PHE A 5 -28.36 -3.92 16.60
N GLU A 6 -28.77 -2.85 15.93
CA GLU A 6 -30.04 -2.76 15.20
C GLU A 6 -29.97 -3.43 13.82
N VAL A 7 -28.76 -3.54 13.25
CA VAL A 7 -28.52 -4.15 11.95
C VAL A 7 -27.56 -5.31 12.10
N HIS A 8 -27.91 -6.45 11.50
CA HIS A 8 -27.05 -7.63 11.44
C HIS A 8 -27.06 -8.20 10.01
N ARG A 9 -25.86 -8.38 9.45
CA ARG A 9 -25.63 -9.06 8.17
C ARG A 9 -24.41 -9.94 8.26
N THR A 10 -24.39 -10.94 7.40
CA THR A 10 -23.24 -11.81 7.16
C THR A 10 -22.63 -11.50 5.79
N ILE A 11 -21.35 -11.85 5.64
CA ILE A 11 -20.66 -11.78 4.34
C ILE A 11 -21.36 -12.67 3.31
N ALA A 12 -21.91 -13.82 3.72
CA ALA A 12 -22.68 -14.71 2.86
C ALA A 12 -23.94 -14.04 2.27
N GLU A 13 -24.73 -13.34 3.09
CA GLU A 13 -25.91 -12.61 2.63
C GLU A 13 -25.55 -11.46 1.69
N ILE A 14 -24.47 -10.73 1.99
CA ILE A 14 -23.96 -9.66 1.12
C ILE A 14 -23.51 -10.24 -0.23
N ASN A 15 -22.77 -11.35 -0.21
CA ASN A 15 -22.34 -12.03 -1.43
C ASN A 15 -23.53 -12.53 -2.26
N GLU A 16 -24.61 -12.96 -1.62
CA GLU A 16 -25.82 -13.36 -2.34
C GLU A 16 -26.48 -12.17 -3.05
N LYS A 17 -26.55 -11.00 -2.39
CA LYS A 17 -26.99 -9.76 -3.05
C LYS A 17 -26.07 -9.35 -4.20
N ILE A 18 -24.76 -9.52 -4.07
CA ILE A 18 -23.80 -9.23 -5.14
C ILE A 18 -24.08 -10.12 -6.36
N ARG A 19 -24.26 -11.43 -6.16
CA ARG A 19 -24.60 -12.36 -7.25
C ARG A 19 -25.92 -12.01 -7.96
N GLN A 20 -26.88 -11.49 -7.21
CA GLN A 20 -28.18 -11.05 -7.74
C GLN A 20 -28.15 -9.66 -8.38
N GLY A 21 -27.02 -8.94 -8.34
CA GLY A 21 -26.93 -7.54 -8.81
C GLY A 21 -27.74 -6.55 -7.98
N LYS A 22 -28.01 -6.86 -6.71
CA LYS A 22 -28.85 -6.06 -5.79
C LYS A 22 -28.07 -5.38 -4.67
N ALA A 23 -26.78 -5.66 -4.54
CA ALA A 23 -25.96 -5.08 -3.48
C ALA A 23 -25.81 -3.56 -3.67
N VAL A 24 -26.00 -2.80 -2.59
CA VAL A 24 -25.73 -1.36 -2.57
C VAL A 24 -24.27 -1.15 -2.18
N VAL A 25 -23.48 -0.66 -3.13
CA VAL A 25 -22.03 -0.44 -2.97
C VAL A 25 -21.73 1.05 -3.08
N LEU A 26 -21.06 1.59 -2.06
CA LEU A 26 -20.56 2.97 -2.05
C LEU A 26 -19.03 2.97 -1.96
N ASN A 27 -18.37 4.02 -2.44
CA ASN A 27 -17.00 4.30 -2.02
C ASN A 27 -17.00 4.94 -0.62
N ALA A 28 -15.84 5.02 0.03
CA ALA A 28 -15.74 5.58 1.39
C ALA A 28 -16.17 7.05 1.50
N SER A 29 -15.89 7.89 0.50
CA SER A 29 -16.31 9.32 0.49
C SER A 29 -17.85 9.47 0.43
N GLU A 30 -18.50 8.65 -0.37
CA GLU A 30 -19.96 8.55 -0.45
C GLU A 30 -20.55 8.07 0.89
N MET A 31 -19.90 7.10 1.53
CA MET A 31 -20.30 6.59 2.85
C MET A 31 -20.19 7.66 3.94
N THR A 32 -19.07 8.39 4.00
CA THR A 32 -18.87 9.51 4.93
C THR A 32 -19.98 10.54 4.79
N SER A 33 -20.35 10.88 3.55
CA SER A 33 -21.46 11.80 3.29
C SER A 33 -22.81 11.25 3.76
N LEU A 34 -23.08 9.97 3.53
CA LEU A 34 -24.33 9.32 3.94
C LEU A 34 -24.47 9.25 5.47
N VAL A 35 -23.40 8.83 6.16
CA VAL A 35 -23.38 8.72 7.63
C VAL A 35 -23.57 10.08 8.28
N ARG A 36 -22.93 11.13 7.76
CA ARG A 36 -23.12 12.50 8.24
C ARG A 36 -24.58 12.99 8.08
N LYS A 37 -25.23 12.63 6.97
CA LYS A 37 -26.60 13.07 6.66
C LYS A 37 -27.67 12.28 7.41
N GLU A 38 -27.48 10.97 7.55
CA GLU A 38 -28.55 10.05 7.97
C GLU A 38 -28.24 9.28 9.26
N GLY A 39 -27.00 9.30 9.73
CA GLY A 39 -26.54 8.53 10.87
C GLY A 39 -26.19 7.08 10.54
N LYS A 40 -25.37 6.48 11.42
CA LYS A 40 -24.80 5.13 11.24
C LYS A 40 -25.83 4.02 11.05
N VAL A 41 -26.95 4.05 11.78
CA VAL A 41 -27.99 3.00 11.70
C VAL A 41 -28.69 3.00 10.35
N LYS A 42 -29.09 4.17 9.84
CA LYS A 42 -29.74 4.29 8.53
C LYS A 42 -28.76 3.92 7.41
N ALA A 43 -27.52 4.37 7.50
CA ALA A 43 -26.47 3.99 6.55
C ALA A 43 -26.28 2.45 6.52
N ALA A 44 -26.19 1.82 7.69
CA ALA A 44 -26.07 0.37 7.82
C ALA A 44 -27.26 -0.40 7.27
N ARG A 45 -28.48 0.16 7.28
CA ARG A 45 -29.66 -0.44 6.63
C ARG A 45 -29.62 -0.34 5.11
N LYS A 46 -28.98 0.68 4.55
CA LYS A 46 -28.97 0.94 3.10
C LYS A 46 -27.80 0.31 2.37
N VAL A 47 -26.61 0.36 2.93
CA VAL A 47 -25.34 0.01 2.25
C VAL A 47 -24.93 -1.40 2.60
N ASP A 48 -24.50 -2.19 1.61
CA ASP A 48 -23.98 -3.54 1.79
C ASP A 48 -22.45 -3.56 1.87
N VAL A 49 -21.78 -2.76 1.03
CA VAL A 49 -20.31 -2.73 0.94
C VAL A 49 -19.81 -1.30 0.76
N VAL A 50 -18.73 -0.98 1.46
CA VAL A 50 -17.96 0.25 1.25
C VAL A 50 -16.62 -0.09 0.63
N THR A 51 -16.31 0.47 -0.53
CA THR A 51 -15.00 0.30 -1.18
C THR A 51 -14.05 1.42 -0.77
N THR A 52 -12.81 1.02 -0.48
CA THR A 52 -11.72 1.90 -0.09
C THR A 52 -10.59 1.80 -1.11
N GLY A 53 -9.68 2.76 -1.10
CA GLY A 53 -8.59 2.80 -2.06
C GLY A 53 -7.44 3.68 -1.61
N THR A 54 -6.22 3.25 -1.94
CA THR A 54 -5.00 4.04 -1.77
C THR A 54 -4.05 3.80 -2.94
N PHE A 55 -3.38 4.85 -3.39
CA PHE A 55 -2.27 4.77 -4.35
C PHE A 55 -1.12 5.64 -3.85
N SER A 56 -0.08 5.00 -3.35
CA SER A 56 1.04 5.66 -2.69
C SER A 56 2.34 4.90 -2.94
N PRO A 57 3.52 5.54 -2.83
CA PRO A 57 4.78 4.81 -2.72
C PRO A 57 4.74 3.81 -1.55
N MET A 58 4.91 2.53 -1.83
CA MET A 58 4.94 1.44 -0.85
C MET A 58 6.24 0.67 -1.03
N CYS A 59 7.31 1.16 -0.38
CA CYS A 59 8.68 0.65 -0.54
C CYS A 59 8.85 -0.82 -0.17
N SER A 60 8.07 -1.33 0.77
CA SER A 60 8.08 -2.74 1.17
C SER A 60 7.23 -3.61 0.23
N SER A 61 7.53 -3.49 -1.07
CA SER A 61 6.94 -4.29 -2.14
C SER A 61 8.03 -5.07 -2.88
N GLY A 62 7.67 -6.16 -3.53
CA GLY A 62 8.61 -6.90 -4.36
C GLY A 62 7.95 -8.04 -5.12
N LEU A 63 8.72 -8.64 -6.01
CA LEU A 63 8.27 -9.69 -6.90
C LEU A 63 9.04 -10.97 -6.60
N LEU A 64 8.33 -11.99 -6.14
CA LEU A 64 8.79 -13.37 -6.10
C LEU A 64 8.51 -14.02 -7.46
N PHE A 65 9.54 -14.48 -8.16
CA PHE A 65 9.39 -15.05 -9.50
C PHE A 65 10.17 -16.34 -9.69
N ASN A 66 9.69 -17.14 -10.65
CA ASN A 66 10.34 -18.36 -11.10
C ASN A 66 10.55 -18.28 -12.62
N ILE A 67 11.80 -18.40 -13.07
CA ILE A 67 12.16 -18.26 -14.50
C ILE A 67 11.96 -19.54 -15.31
N GLY A 68 11.53 -20.63 -14.68
CA GLY A 68 11.45 -21.97 -15.26
C GLY A 68 12.83 -22.59 -15.50
N GLN A 69 12.84 -23.85 -15.94
CA GLN A 69 14.06 -24.57 -16.31
C GLN A 69 14.11 -24.76 -17.83
N GLN A 70 15.32 -24.75 -18.39
CA GLN A 70 15.60 -25.13 -19.78
C GLN A 70 16.84 -26.01 -19.80
N PRO A 71 16.83 -27.19 -20.44
CA PRO A 71 18.01 -28.05 -20.53
C PRO A 71 19.21 -27.33 -21.20
N PRO A 72 20.45 -27.57 -20.75
CA PRO A 72 20.80 -28.10 -19.43
C PRO A 72 20.28 -27.21 -18.29
N THR A 73 19.75 -27.80 -17.22
CA THR A 73 19.15 -27.08 -16.08
C THR A 73 20.18 -26.25 -15.28
N ILE A 74 19.73 -25.22 -14.57
CA ILE A 74 20.55 -24.32 -13.75
C ILE A 74 20.06 -24.25 -12.29
N LYS A 75 20.99 -24.02 -11.37
CA LYS A 75 20.72 -23.59 -9.99
C LYS A 75 21.35 -22.21 -9.78
N THR A 76 20.55 -21.16 -9.94
CA THR A 76 21.03 -19.78 -9.92
C THR A 76 21.59 -19.39 -8.55
N ALA A 77 22.77 -18.79 -8.54
CA ALA A 77 23.43 -18.25 -7.36
C ALA A 77 23.39 -16.72 -7.33
N LYS A 78 23.44 -16.06 -8.48
CA LYS A 78 23.22 -14.62 -8.64
C LYS A 78 22.28 -14.38 -9.81
N VAL A 79 21.38 -13.41 -9.68
CA VAL A 79 20.35 -13.11 -10.68
C VAL A 79 20.18 -11.60 -10.78
N TRP A 80 20.00 -11.10 -12.00
CA TRP A 80 19.68 -9.71 -12.29
C TRP A 80 18.55 -9.64 -13.31
N LEU A 81 17.68 -8.63 -13.17
CA LEU A 81 16.70 -8.23 -14.18
C LEU A 81 16.97 -6.77 -14.57
N ASN A 82 17.29 -6.51 -15.84
CA ASN A 82 17.70 -5.18 -16.33
C ASN A 82 18.82 -4.54 -15.47
N GLY A 83 19.80 -5.34 -15.06
CA GLY A 83 20.90 -4.87 -14.21
C GLY A 83 20.52 -4.59 -12.75
N VAL A 84 19.29 -4.86 -12.34
CA VAL A 84 18.86 -4.78 -10.93
C VAL A 84 19.08 -6.13 -10.26
N PRO A 85 19.87 -6.19 -9.17
CA PRO A 85 20.06 -7.42 -8.42
C PRO A 85 18.74 -8.04 -7.93
N CYS A 86 18.66 -9.37 -8.01
CA CYS A 86 17.57 -10.16 -7.46
C CYS A 86 18.15 -11.12 -6.42
N TYR A 87 17.46 -11.27 -5.29
CA TYR A 87 17.82 -12.24 -4.27
C TYR A 87 17.54 -13.65 -4.78
N ALA A 88 18.60 -14.37 -5.16
CA ALA A 88 18.57 -15.80 -5.45
C ALA A 88 18.59 -16.61 -4.14
N GLY A 89 18.94 -17.90 -4.20
CA GLY A 89 19.12 -18.72 -2.99
C GLY A 89 17.83 -19.23 -2.34
N LEU A 90 16.66 -18.93 -2.91
CA LEU A 90 15.38 -19.50 -2.49
C LEU A 90 15.25 -20.97 -2.93
N ALA A 91 15.59 -21.26 -4.17
CA ALA A 91 15.66 -22.60 -4.75
C ALA A 91 16.46 -22.57 -6.07
N ALA A 92 16.21 -23.49 -7.00
CA ALA A 92 17.01 -23.62 -8.22
C ALA A 92 16.88 -22.41 -9.17
N VAL A 93 15.67 -21.90 -9.39
CA VAL A 93 15.37 -20.83 -10.36
C VAL A 93 14.32 -19.84 -9.83
N ASP A 94 14.22 -19.79 -8.51
CA ASP A 94 13.35 -18.88 -7.76
C ASP A 94 14.18 -17.71 -7.25
N SER A 95 13.64 -16.50 -7.38
CA SER A 95 14.31 -15.29 -6.95
C SER A 95 13.30 -14.22 -6.53
N TYR A 96 13.75 -13.28 -5.70
CA TYR A 96 12.96 -12.15 -5.22
C TYR A 96 13.63 -10.84 -5.58
N ILE A 97 12.91 -9.92 -6.22
CA ILE A 97 13.38 -8.55 -6.48
C ILE A 97 12.62 -7.56 -5.61
N GLY A 98 13.35 -6.82 -4.77
CA GLY A 98 12.79 -5.78 -3.92
C GLY A 98 12.55 -4.49 -4.70
N ALA A 99 11.42 -3.82 -4.48
CA ALA A 99 11.08 -2.59 -5.20
C ALA A 99 12.09 -1.44 -5.01
N THR A 100 12.83 -1.46 -3.91
CA THR A 100 13.83 -0.45 -3.55
C THR A 100 15.25 -0.80 -3.97
N GLU A 101 15.48 -1.97 -4.57
CA GLU A 101 16.80 -2.36 -5.04
C GLU A 101 17.18 -1.51 -6.27
N PRO A 102 18.22 -0.67 -6.19
CA PRO A 102 18.67 0.11 -7.34
C PRO A 102 19.32 -0.79 -8.40
N SER A 103 19.45 -0.28 -9.62
CA SER A 103 20.33 -0.91 -10.60
C SER A 103 21.77 -0.98 -10.06
N GLU A 104 22.51 -2.04 -10.40
CA GLU A 104 23.89 -2.26 -9.95
C GLU A 104 24.83 -1.08 -10.30
N GLU A 105 24.60 -0.46 -11.46
CA GLU A 105 25.35 0.70 -11.97
C GLU A 105 24.81 2.06 -11.50
N ASP A 106 23.79 2.12 -10.63
CA ASP A 106 23.28 3.40 -10.13
C ASP A 106 24.37 4.09 -9.27
N PRO A 107 24.64 5.40 -9.47
CA PRO A 107 25.66 6.09 -8.69
C PRO A 107 25.27 6.29 -7.21
N LEU A 108 24.03 5.95 -6.83
CA LEU A 108 23.45 6.16 -5.51
C LEU A 108 23.67 7.61 -5.07
N ASN A 109 24.07 7.82 -3.82
CA ASN A 109 24.40 9.11 -3.27
C ASN A 109 25.89 9.50 -3.39
N LYS A 110 26.67 8.90 -4.33
CA LYS A 110 28.07 9.32 -4.59
C LYS A 110 28.15 10.80 -4.98
N VAL A 111 27.18 11.28 -5.77
CA VAL A 111 26.91 12.71 -5.97
C VAL A 111 25.56 12.99 -5.35
N TYR A 112 25.55 13.63 -4.18
CA TYR A 112 24.33 13.87 -3.42
C TYR A 112 23.58 15.12 -3.89
N PRO A 113 22.24 15.08 -4.08
CA PRO A 113 21.37 13.92 -3.91
C PRO A 113 21.33 13.01 -5.15
N GLY A 114 21.37 11.69 -4.93
CA GLY A 114 21.24 10.68 -5.97
C GLY A 114 19.88 10.70 -6.66
N GLN A 115 19.83 10.29 -7.93
CA GLN A 115 18.59 10.32 -8.72
C GLN A 115 17.80 9.01 -8.70
N PHE A 116 18.45 7.86 -8.46
CA PHE A 116 17.82 6.54 -8.37
C PHE A 116 16.90 6.24 -9.56
N LYS A 117 17.40 6.43 -10.78
CA LYS A 117 16.58 6.48 -12.01
C LYS A 117 15.90 5.16 -12.36
N TYR A 118 16.49 4.04 -11.94
CA TYR A 118 15.99 2.70 -12.28
C TYR A 118 16.32 1.71 -11.16
N GLY A 119 15.42 0.77 -10.93
CA GLY A 119 15.51 -0.21 -9.84
C GLY A 119 14.33 -1.16 -9.84
N GLY A 120 14.16 -1.95 -8.78
CA GLY A 120 13.21 -3.06 -8.76
C GLY A 120 11.76 -2.67 -9.04
N GLY A 121 11.30 -1.53 -8.51
CA GLY A 121 9.96 -1.01 -8.82
C GLY A 121 9.75 -0.70 -10.31
N HIS A 122 10.81 -0.24 -10.99
CA HIS A 122 10.77 0.03 -12.44
C HIS A 122 10.80 -1.27 -13.26
N VAL A 123 11.54 -2.29 -12.82
CA VAL A 123 11.52 -3.63 -13.43
C VAL A 123 10.11 -4.23 -13.35
N ILE A 124 9.47 -4.14 -12.18
CA ILE A 124 8.10 -4.62 -11.98
C ILE A 124 7.13 -3.88 -12.91
N GLU A 125 7.22 -2.55 -13.00
CA GLU A 125 6.40 -1.76 -13.92
C GLU A 125 6.62 -2.16 -15.40
N ASP A 126 7.87 -2.34 -15.81
CA ASP A 126 8.22 -2.72 -17.19
C ASP A 126 7.65 -4.10 -17.55
N LEU A 127 7.74 -5.08 -16.64
CA LEU A 127 7.15 -6.40 -16.81
C LEU A 127 5.63 -6.31 -17.00
N VAL A 128 4.93 -5.53 -16.16
CA VAL A 128 3.47 -5.36 -16.24
C VAL A 128 3.04 -4.59 -17.49
N LYS A 129 3.90 -3.71 -18.03
CA LYS A 129 3.70 -3.09 -19.35
C LYS A 129 3.91 -4.05 -20.53
N GLY A 130 4.24 -5.31 -20.27
CA GLY A 130 4.55 -6.31 -21.29
C GLY A 130 5.92 -6.11 -21.95
N LYS A 131 6.80 -5.27 -21.38
CA LYS A 131 8.16 -5.13 -21.90
C LYS A 131 8.97 -6.38 -21.58
N ARG A 132 9.96 -6.64 -22.43
CA ARG A 132 10.98 -7.65 -22.16
C ARG A 132 12.04 -7.03 -21.25
N VAL A 133 12.46 -7.77 -20.24
CA VAL A 133 13.56 -7.43 -19.33
C VAL A 133 14.71 -8.40 -19.55
N HIS A 134 15.93 -7.89 -19.44
CA HIS A 134 17.16 -8.65 -19.59
C HIS A 134 17.47 -9.44 -18.32
N LEU A 135 17.29 -10.76 -18.37
CA LEU A 135 17.68 -11.69 -17.33
C LEU A 135 19.14 -12.08 -17.52
N LYS A 136 19.95 -11.86 -16.49
CA LYS A 136 21.29 -12.44 -16.33
C LYS A 136 21.29 -13.31 -15.08
N ALA A 137 21.87 -14.49 -15.15
CA ALA A 137 22.06 -15.35 -13.98
C ALA A 137 23.39 -16.12 -14.05
N GLU A 138 24.02 -16.25 -12.89
CA GLU A 138 25.28 -16.99 -12.68
C GLU A 138 25.05 -18.12 -11.67
N ALA A 139 25.72 -19.25 -11.85
CA ALA A 139 25.61 -20.45 -11.03
C ALA A 139 26.97 -21.16 -10.92
N TYR A 140 27.18 -21.90 -9.83
CA TYR A 140 28.41 -22.68 -9.61
C TYR A 140 28.43 -24.03 -10.36
N GLY A 141 27.27 -24.49 -10.85
CA GLY A 141 27.12 -25.79 -11.50
C GLY A 141 27.12 -26.95 -10.49
N THR A 142 26.28 -27.95 -10.72
CA THR A 142 26.21 -29.20 -9.96
C THR A 142 25.86 -30.35 -10.91
N ASP A 143 25.97 -31.60 -10.48
CA ASP A 143 25.58 -32.75 -11.31
C ASP A 143 24.10 -32.68 -11.74
N CYS A 144 23.21 -32.21 -10.86
CA CYS A 144 21.78 -32.02 -11.16
C CYS A 144 21.48 -30.75 -11.97
N TYR A 145 22.39 -29.78 -11.96
CA TYR A 145 22.21 -28.45 -12.57
C TYR A 145 23.54 -27.99 -13.21
N PRO A 146 23.92 -28.57 -14.35
CA PRO A 146 25.27 -28.37 -14.90
C PRO A 146 25.47 -27.00 -15.57
N ARG A 147 24.38 -26.30 -15.94
CA ARG A 147 24.47 -24.97 -16.55
C ARG A 147 24.99 -23.96 -15.52
N LYS A 148 25.97 -23.15 -15.92
CA LYS A 148 26.61 -22.12 -15.07
C LYS A 148 26.15 -20.68 -15.35
N THR A 149 25.56 -20.43 -16.52
CA THR A 149 25.10 -19.09 -16.91
C THR A 149 23.78 -19.15 -17.69
N ILE A 150 22.94 -18.14 -17.49
CA ILE A 150 21.80 -17.83 -18.35
C ILE A 150 21.83 -16.35 -18.65
N GLU A 151 21.62 -16.01 -19.92
CA GLU A 151 21.42 -14.64 -20.36
C GLU A 151 20.36 -14.63 -21.46
N LYS A 152 19.23 -13.95 -21.21
CA LYS A 152 18.14 -13.82 -22.19
C LYS A 152 17.23 -12.66 -21.84
N ASN A 153 16.56 -12.11 -22.85
CA ASN A 153 15.42 -11.22 -22.62
C ASN A 153 14.17 -12.07 -22.38
N LEU A 154 13.36 -11.75 -21.37
CA LEU A 154 12.09 -12.42 -21.07
C LEU A 154 10.98 -11.40 -20.78
N SER A 155 9.74 -11.78 -21.05
CA SER A 155 8.54 -11.04 -20.68
C SER A 155 7.88 -11.64 -19.43
N LEU A 156 6.93 -10.91 -18.85
CA LEU A 156 6.11 -11.39 -17.73
C LEU A 156 5.36 -12.69 -18.05
N ALA A 157 4.91 -12.87 -19.30
CA ALA A 157 4.21 -14.09 -19.74
C ALA A 157 5.12 -15.33 -19.74
N GLU A 158 6.43 -15.15 -19.95
CA GLU A 158 7.43 -16.23 -19.97
C GLU A 158 7.90 -16.65 -18.57
N LEU A 159 7.65 -15.85 -17.53
CA LEU A 159 7.88 -16.26 -16.15
C LEU A 159 6.89 -17.35 -15.76
N ARG A 160 7.38 -18.45 -15.17
CA ARG A 160 6.49 -19.53 -14.71
C ARG A 160 5.57 -19.03 -13.59
N ASN A 161 6.15 -18.34 -12.62
CA ASN A 161 5.44 -17.69 -11.53
C ASN A 161 5.91 -16.24 -11.40
N ALA A 162 4.99 -15.34 -11.08
CA ALA A 162 5.27 -13.93 -10.85
C ALA A 162 4.29 -13.40 -9.79
N ILE A 163 4.70 -13.43 -8.53
CA ILE A 163 3.87 -13.09 -7.38
C ILE A 163 4.35 -11.76 -6.83
N LEU A 164 3.52 -10.71 -6.91
CA LEU A 164 3.75 -9.51 -6.13
C LEU A 164 3.55 -9.90 -4.66
N LEU A 165 4.62 -9.89 -3.88
CA LEU A 165 4.63 -10.34 -2.49
C LEU A 165 5.20 -9.20 -1.64
N ASN A 166 4.32 -8.52 -0.92
CA ASN A 166 4.65 -7.29 -0.23
C ASN A 166 4.60 -7.52 1.28
N PRO A 167 5.76 -7.54 1.97
CA PRO A 167 5.82 -7.76 3.42
C PRO A 167 5.16 -6.63 4.24
N ARG A 168 4.89 -5.46 3.64
CA ARG A 168 4.22 -4.34 4.31
C ARG A 168 3.65 -3.35 3.31
N ASN A 169 2.34 -3.22 3.27
CA ASN A 169 1.58 -2.27 2.47
C ASN A 169 0.43 -1.69 3.31
N CYS A 170 -0.32 -0.76 2.72
CA CYS A 170 -1.56 -0.21 3.31
C CYS A 170 -1.38 0.28 4.76
N TYR A 171 -0.54 1.29 4.98
CA TYR A 171 -0.28 1.83 6.32
C TYR A 171 -1.52 2.51 6.93
N GLN A 172 -1.81 2.23 8.20
CA GLN A 172 -2.85 2.87 8.99
C GLN A 172 -2.28 4.14 9.64
N ASN A 173 -2.83 5.29 9.23
CA ASN A 173 -2.29 6.62 9.52
C ASN A 173 -0.81 6.78 9.13
N TYR A 174 -0.28 8.00 9.20
CA TYR A 174 1.11 8.27 8.85
C TYR A 174 1.62 9.54 9.54
N ASN A 175 2.85 9.96 9.24
CA ASN A 175 3.41 11.21 9.73
C ASN A 175 3.18 12.37 8.74
N CYS A 176 3.04 13.57 9.27
CA CYS A 176 3.25 14.83 8.55
C CYS A 176 4.70 15.28 8.79
N ALA A 177 5.57 15.09 7.80
CA ALA A 177 7.00 15.33 7.90
C ALA A 177 7.34 16.81 7.64
N ILE A 178 8.06 17.43 8.58
CA ILE A 178 8.65 18.77 8.44
C ILE A 178 10.18 18.68 8.57
N ASN A 179 10.87 19.79 8.30
CA ASN A 179 12.31 19.89 8.49
C ASN A 179 12.67 21.23 9.12
N ARG A 180 13.12 21.21 10.38
CA ARG A 180 13.50 22.43 11.11
C ARG A 180 14.92 22.90 10.85
N THR A 181 15.78 22.08 10.27
CA THR A 181 17.19 22.46 10.11
C THR A 181 17.36 23.56 9.05
N GLY A 182 18.51 24.24 9.10
CA GLY A 182 18.89 25.26 8.12
C GLY A 182 19.20 24.71 6.71
N THR A 183 19.14 23.40 6.51
CA THR A 183 19.52 22.72 5.26
C THR A 183 18.39 21.83 4.75
N ARG A 184 18.26 21.69 3.42
CA ARG A 184 17.27 20.79 2.82
C ARG A 184 17.59 19.33 3.18
N LYS A 185 16.56 18.54 3.46
CA LYS A 185 16.65 17.10 3.69
C LYS A 185 15.97 16.34 2.56
N TYR A 186 16.55 15.23 2.15
CA TYR A 186 15.97 14.30 1.17
C TYR A 186 15.59 13.03 1.91
N THR A 187 14.29 12.73 1.95
CA THR A 187 13.72 11.64 2.77
C THR A 187 12.85 10.73 1.92
N TYR A 188 12.37 9.63 2.49
CA TYR A 188 11.34 8.82 1.84
C TYR A 188 10.00 9.55 1.66
N MET A 189 9.78 10.63 2.44
CA MET A 189 8.67 11.57 2.27
C MET A 189 8.92 12.57 1.15
N GLY A 190 10.01 12.44 0.40
CA GLY A 190 10.48 13.43 -0.57
C GLY A 190 11.30 14.56 0.05
N PRO A 191 11.64 15.59 -0.74
CA PRO A 191 12.43 16.72 -0.27
C PRO A 191 11.67 17.59 0.75
N LEU A 192 12.32 17.88 1.86
CA LEU A 192 11.85 18.81 2.89
C LEU A 192 12.79 20.03 2.93
N LYS A 193 12.23 21.20 2.59
CA LYS A 193 12.94 22.49 2.58
C LYS A 193 13.35 22.86 4.01
N SER A 194 14.45 23.61 4.12
CA SER A 194 14.94 24.12 5.39
C SER A 194 13.90 24.99 6.12
N ASN A 195 14.04 25.10 7.43
CA ASN A 195 13.25 25.98 8.30
C ASN A 195 11.72 25.83 8.11
N MET A 196 11.23 24.60 8.00
CA MET A 196 9.82 24.26 7.76
C MET A 196 9.25 24.91 6.49
N GLY A 197 10.02 24.89 5.40
CA GLY A 197 9.58 25.46 4.12
C GLY A 197 8.49 24.64 3.40
N ASN A 198 8.23 23.41 3.84
CA ASN A 198 7.08 22.58 3.45
C ASN A 198 6.86 21.46 4.47
N ALA A 199 5.66 20.87 4.41
CA ALA A 199 5.28 19.68 5.16
C ALA A 199 4.78 18.59 4.19
N ASN A 200 5.39 17.41 4.22
CA ASN A 200 4.98 16.31 3.34
C ASN A 200 4.18 15.29 4.12
N TYR A 201 3.10 14.77 3.55
CA TYR A 201 2.22 13.82 4.24
C TYR A 201 1.77 12.71 3.28
N ALA A 202 1.36 11.57 3.84
CA ALA A 202 0.85 10.44 3.10
C ALA A 202 -0.48 9.96 3.66
N THR A 203 -1.05 8.92 3.03
CA THR A 203 -2.40 8.37 3.16
C THR A 203 -3.44 9.01 2.23
N ALA A 204 -4.57 8.33 2.07
CA ALA A 204 -5.69 8.76 1.23
C ALA A 204 -6.82 9.41 2.04
N GLY A 205 -6.59 9.73 3.32
CA GLY A 205 -7.61 10.29 4.22
C GLY A 205 -8.79 9.34 4.40
N GLU A 206 -10.00 9.88 4.26
CA GLU A 206 -11.26 9.12 4.31
C GLU A 206 -11.34 7.94 3.32
N LEU A 207 -10.55 7.91 2.25
CA LEU A 207 -10.51 6.76 1.33
C LEU A 207 -9.62 5.61 1.83
N SER A 208 -8.80 5.83 2.86
CA SER A 208 -7.80 4.88 3.32
C SER A 208 -8.44 3.61 3.88
N PRO A 209 -8.06 2.41 3.39
CA PRO A 209 -8.67 1.15 3.84
C PRO A 209 -8.65 0.94 5.35
N LEU A 210 -7.48 1.08 5.97
CA LEU A 210 -7.32 0.79 7.41
C LEU A 210 -7.85 1.88 8.34
N LEU A 211 -8.20 3.07 7.82
CA LEU A 211 -8.89 4.09 8.63
C LEU A 211 -10.41 3.83 8.66
N ASN A 212 -10.93 3.12 7.66
CA ASN A 212 -12.34 2.72 7.56
C ASN A 212 -12.64 1.39 8.28
N ASP A 213 -11.62 0.62 8.64
CA ASP A 213 -11.70 -0.54 9.53
C ASP A 213 -10.58 -0.45 10.59
N PRO A 214 -10.69 0.47 11.56
CA PRO A 214 -9.58 0.86 12.44
C PRO A 214 -9.10 -0.24 13.40
N TYR A 215 -9.95 -1.25 13.63
CA TYR A 215 -9.70 -2.39 14.49
C TYR A 215 -9.63 -3.72 13.72
N PHE A 216 -9.55 -3.68 12.39
CA PHE A 216 -9.45 -4.88 11.54
C PHE A 216 -10.60 -5.88 11.78
N MET A 217 -11.80 -5.35 12.00
CA MET A 217 -13.02 -6.12 12.30
C MET A 217 -13.43 -7.03 11.14
N THR A 218 -13.11 -6.61 9.91
CA THR A 218 -13.45 -7.32 8.66
C THR A 218 -12.22 -7.70 7.84
N ILE A 219 -11.04 -7.22 8.23
CA ILE A 219 -9.78 -7.41 7.51
C ILE A 219 -8.88 -8.37 8.28
N GLY A 220 -8.54 -9.49 7.67
CA GLY A 220 -7.64 -10.51 8.20
C GLY A 220 -7.02 -11.40 7.12
N LEU A 221 -6.30 -12.44 7.54
CA LEU A 221 -5.76 -13.46 6.65
C LEU A 221 -6.87 -13.99 5.71
N GLY A 222 -6.60 -13.99 4.41
CA GLY A 222 -7.55 -14.45 3.39
C GLY A 222 -8.50 -13.38 2.86
N THR A 223 -8.48 -12.16 3.38
CA THR A 223 -9.27 -11.04 2.85
C THR A 223 -8.88 -10.76 1.41
N ARG A 224 -9.83 -10.91 0.48
CA ARG A 224 -9.67 -10.64 -0.95
C ARG A 224 -9.68 -9.14 -1.19
N ILE A 225 -8.70 -8.65 -1.93
CA ILE A 225 -8.47 -7.21 -2.16
C ILE A 225 -8.26 -6.91 -3.64
N PHE A 226 -8.43 -5.65 -4.01
CA PHE A 226 -7.86 -5.08 -5.22
C PHE A 226 -6.37 -4.81 -4.97
N LEU A 227 -5.49 -5.34 -5.82
CA LEU A 227 -4.06 -5.12 -5.71
C LEU A 227 -3.47 -4.91 -7.12
N GLY A 228 -2.92 -3.72 -7.37
CA GLY A 228 -2.23 -3.41 -8.61
C GLY A 228 -3.08 -3.53 -9.88
N GLY A 229 -4.42 -3.42 -9.80
CA GLY A 229 -5.30 -3.63 -10.96
C GLY A 229 -5.75 -5.08 -11.17
N GLY A 230 -5.33 -5.99 -10.30
CA GLY A 230 -5.76 -7.39 -10.26
C GLY A 230 -6.34 -7.77 -8.90
N VAL A 231 -6.54 -9.07 -8.69
CA VAL A 231 -6.97 -9.63 -7.40
C VAL A 231 -5.75 -9.97 -6.56
N GLY A 232 -5.77 -9.55 -5.30
CA GLY A 232 -4.81 -9.93 -4.28
C GLY A 232 -5.50 -10.44 -3.02
N TYR A 233 -4.67 -10.79 -2.02
CA TYR A 233 -5.12 -11.24 -0.72
C TYR A 233 -4.23 -10.67 0.38
N VAL A 234 -4.84 -10.36 1.53
CA VAL A 234 -4.15 -10.18 2.80
C VAL A 234 -3.66 -11.55 3.28
N ILE A 235 -2.38 -11.64 3.64
CA ILE A 235 -1.75 -12.87 4.12
C ILE A 235 -1.22 -12.74 5.56
N GLY A 236 -1.64 -11.72 6.29
CA GLY A 236 -1.27 -11.45 7.67
C GLY A 236 -0.99 -9.97 7.91
N GLU A 237 -0.56 -9.67 9.12
CA GLU A 237 -0.05 -8.34 9.48
C GLU A 237 1.22 -8.03 8.69
N GLY A 238 1.38 -6.77 8.31
CA GLY A 238 2.60 -6.32 7.68
C GLY A 238 3.73 -6.21 8.70
N THR A 239 4.97 -6.20 8.21
CA THR A 239 6.09 -5.76 9.04
C THR A 239 5.84 -4.34 9.58
N GLN A 240 6.36 -4.03 10.77
CA GLN A 240 6.09 -2.78 11.50
C GLN A 240 4.62 -2.52 11.87
N HIS A 241 3.76 -3.55 11.84
CA HIS A 241 2.42 -3.44 12.37
C HIS A 241 2.46 -3.11 13.88
N VAL A 242 1.72 -2.08 14.29
CA VAL A 242 1.55 -1.70 15.71
C VAL A 242 0.13 -2.05 16.13
N ALA A 243 -0.01 -3.09 16.96
CA ALA A 243 -1.30 -3.62 17.39
C ALA A 243 -2.03 -2.73 18.41
N GLU A 244 -1.29 -2.03 19.28
CA GLU A 244 -1.84 -1.26 20.41
C GLU A 244 -1.42 0.24 20.35
N PRO A 245 -1.76 0.99 19.28
CA PRO A 245 -1.46 2.42 19.22
C PRO A 245 -2.39 3.22 20.15
N ARG A 246 -1.98 4.43 20.51
CA ARG A 246 -2.93 5.39 21.10
C ARG A 246 -3.96 5.78 20.03
N ARG A 247 -5.24 5.83 20.41
CA ARG A 247 -6.36 6.08 19.50
C ARG A 247 -7.20 7.27 19.95
N THR A 248 -7.91 7.88 19.01
CA THR A 248 -8.99 8.82 19.27
C THR A 248 -10.21 8.10 19.85
N GLU A 249 -11.22 8.84 20.29
CA GLU A 249 -12.51 8.26 20.72
C GLU A 249 -13.18 7.43 19.60
N ARG A 250 -12.93 7.78 18.34
CA ARG A 250 -13.42 7.02 17.17
C ARG A 250 -12.60 5.74 16.88
N GLY A 251 -11.53 5.48 17.63
CA GLY A 251 -10.64 4.34 17.42
C GLY A 251 -9.55 4.56 16.37
N LEU A 252 -9.43 5.76 15.81
CA LEU A 252 -8.39 6.07 14.83
C LEU A 252 -7.04 6.25 15.53
N PRO A 253 -5.96 5.63 15.05
CA PRO A 253 -4.65 5.74 15.68
C PRO A 253 -4.10 7.16 15.54
N LEU A 254 -3.38 7.64 16.56
CA LEU A 254 -2.76 8.97 16.61
C LEU A 254 -1.31 9.00 16.06
N THR A 255 -0.81 7.84 15.63
CA THR A 255 0.54 7.64 15.07
C THR A 255 0.46 6.64 13.93
N PRO A 256 1.48 6.53 13.05
CA PRO A 256 1.58 5.40 12.13
C PRO A 256 1.43 4.08 12.93
N SER A 257 0.53 3.20 12.50
CA SER A 257 0.21 1.99 13.27
C SER A 257 0.17 0.71 12.43
N GLY A 258 -1.02 0.21 12.14
CA GLY A 258 -1.24 -1.08 11.50
C GLY A 258 -0.78 -1.09 10.03
N THR A 259 -0.31 -2.24 9.58
CA THR A 259 0.08 -2.49 8.19
C THR A 259 -0.38 -3.89 7.78
N LEU A 260 -0.44 -4.15 6.47
CA LEU A 260 -0.83 -5.44 5.92
C LEU A 260 0.31 -6.08 5.12
N MET A 261 0.46 -7.40 5.26
CA MET A 261 1.20 -8.21 4.30
C MET A 261 0.21 -8.67 3.22
N VAL A 262 0.59 -8.51 1.95
CA VAL A 262 -0.31 -8.83 0.83
C VAL A 262 0.41 -9.58 -0.27
N LYS A 263 -0.34 -10.41 -1.01
CA LYS A 263 0.15 -11.03 -2.24
C LYS A 263 -0.87 -10.97 -3.38
N GLY A 264 -0.40 -11.04 -4.62
CA GLY A 264 -1.24 -11.23 -5.81
C GLY A 264 -0.43 -11.70 -7.01
N ASP A 265 -1.12 -12.25 -8.01
CA ASP A 265 -0.48 -12.66 -9.28
C ASP A 265 -0.23 -11.41 -10.15
N LEU A 266 1.05 -11.13 -10.42
CA LEU A 266 1.47 -9.97 -11.20
C LEU A 266 0.95 -10.04 -12.65
N LYS A 267 0.68 -11.24 -13.18
CA LYS A 267 0.18 -11.43 -14.55
C LYS A 267 -1.22 -10.86 -14.76
N GLY A 268 -2.00 -10.70 -13.69
CA GLY A 268 -3.34 -10.09 -13.73
C GLY A 268 -3.37 -8.61 -13.37
N MET A 269 -2.21 -7.99 -13.17
CA MET A 269 -2.08 -6.59 -12.72
C MET A 269 -1.86 -5.64 -13.90
N GLN A 270 -1.99 -4.33 -13.63
CA GLN A 270 -1.95 -3.27 -14.63
C GLN A 270 -0.97 -2.17 -14.21
N ALA A 271 -0.18 -1.68 -15.16
CA ALA A 271 0.83 -0.65 -14.92
C ALA A 271 0.20 0.68 -14.46
N ARG A 272 -1.09 0.89 -14.71
CA ARG A 272 -1.86 2.03 -14.16
C ARG A 272 -1.76 2.11 -12.64
N TYR A 273 -1.72 0.96 -11.96
CA TYR A 273 -1.73 0.83 -10.50
C TYR A 273 -0.41 0.29 -9.93
N LEU A 274 0.62 0.09 -10.75
CA LEU A 274 1.97 -0.31 -10.34
C LEU A 274 3.00 0.53 -11.11
N ARG A 275 3.55 1.55 -10.43
CA ARG A 275 4.47 2.52 -11.04
C ARG A 275 5.79 2.55 -10.30
N GLY A 276 6.90 2.32 -11.01
CA GLY A 276 8.22 2.59 -10.49
C GLY A 276 8.34 4.08 -10.19
N VAL A 277 8.93 4.41 -9.04
CA VAL A 277 9.17 5.79 -8.64
C VAL A 277 10.61 5.99 -8.21
N SER A 278 11.14 7.17 -8.51
CA SER A 278 12.46 7.63 -8.07
C SER A 278 12.28 8.76 -7.06
N ILE A 279 12.80 8.57 -5.85
CA ILE A 279 12.75 9.55 -4.77
C ILE A 279 14.17 10.10 -4.59
N VAL A 280 14.39 11.32 -5.10
CA VAL A 280 15.70 11.99 -5.11
C VAL A 280 16.31 12.00 -3.71
N GLY A 281 17.57 11.57 -3.62
CA GLY A 281 18.36 11.49 -2.38
C GLY A 281 17.99 10.34 -1.44
N TYR A 282 16.89 9.61 -1.69
CA TYR A 282 16.44 8.50 -0.86
C TYR A 282 16.60 7.14 -1.54
N GLY A 283 15.99 6.93 -2.72
CA GLY A 283 15.95 5.61 -3.35
C GLY A 283 14.91 5.48 -4.45
N CYS A 284 14.90 4.33 -5.12
CA CYS A 284 13.77 3.91 -5.95
C CYS A 284 12.70 3.18 -5.10
N SER A 285 11.48 3.07 -5.60
CA SER A 285 10.37 2.38 -4.94
C SER A 285 9.30 2.00 -5.97
N LEU A 286 8.18 1.45 -5.49
CA LEU A 286 6.99 1.13 -6.28
C LEU A 286 5.78 1.83 -5.65
N ALA A 287 5.06 2.62 -6.44
CA ALA A 287 3.73 3.10 -6.07
C ALA A 287 2.70 2.03 -6.44
N VAL A 288 1.89 1.66 -5.45
CA VAL A 288 0.96 0.51 -5.54
C VAL A 288 -0.46 0.99 -5.28
N GLY A 289 -1.38 0.64 -6.18
CA GLY A 289 -2.82 0.76 -5.96
C GLY A 289 -3.35 -0.42 -5.17
N LEU A 290 -4.02 -0.15 -4.04
CA LEU A 290 -4.59 -1.17 -3.16
C LEU A 290 -5.96 -0.71 -2.68
N GLY A 291 -6.96 -1.57 -2.82
CA GLY A 291 -8.33 -1.29 -2.36
C GLY A 291 -8.91 -2.47 -1.60
N ILE A 292 -9.66 -2.20 -0.54
CA ILE A 292 -10.27 -3.24 0.30
C ILE A 292 -11.78 -2.98 0.36
N PRO A 293 -12.62 -3.97 0.05
CA PRO A 293 -14.05 -3.85 0.25
C PRO A 293 -14.38 -4.17 1.71
N ILE A 294 -15.04 -3.25 2.39
CA ILE A 294 -15.45 -3.37 3.78
C ILE A 294 -16.94 -3.73 3.81
N PRO A 295 -17.31 -4.95 4.24
CA PRO A 295 -18.72 -5.32 4.38
C PRO A 295 -19.35 -4.56 5.54
N ILE A 296 -20.55 -4.02 5.31
CA ILE A 296 -21.31 -3.33 6.36
C ILE A 296 -22.17 -4.35 7.10
N LEU A 297 -21.57 -4.97 8.11
CA LEU A 297 -22.19 -6.03 8.91
C LEU A 297 -23.22 -5.49 9.92
N ASN A 298 -23.01 -4.27 10.41
CA ASN A 298 -23.82 -3.61 11.43
C ASN A 298 -23.59 -2.08 11.40
N GLU A 299 -24.27 -1.35 12.30
CA GLU A 299 -24.10 0.11 12.42
C GLU A 299 -22.75 0.56 12.99
N GLU A 300 -21.95 -0.31 13.60
CA GLU A 300 -20.60 0.01 14.02
C GLU A 300 -19.65 0.05 12.82
N MET A 301 -19.74 -0.92 11.91
CA MET A 301 -19.01 -0.88 10.63
C MET A 301 -19.42 0.32 9.79
N ALA A 302 -20.71 0.70 9.79
CA ALA A 302 -21.15 1.92 9.14
C ALA A 302 -20.60 3.18 9.81
N TRP A 303 -20.41 3.17 11.13
CA TRP A 303 -19.73 4.26 11.83
C TRP A 303 -18.26 4.34 11.41
N TYR A 304 -17.50 3.25 11.46
CA TYR A 304 -16.08 3.30 11.08
C TYR A 304 -15.85 3.72 9.63
N THR A 305 -16.65 3.18 8.70
CA THR A 305 -16.59 3.54 7.27
C THR A 305 -17.14 4.93 6.95
N GLY A 306 -17.73 5.62 7.92
CA GLY A 306 -18.18 7.00 7.79
C GLY A 306 -17.18 8.02 8.33
N VAL A 307 -15.89 7.66 8.44
CA VAL A 307 -14.82 8.54 8.91
C VAL A 307 -14.59 9.70 7.94
N ALA A 308 -14.48 10.91 8.48
CA ALA A 308 -14.18 12.10 7.67
C ALA A 308 -12.71 12.53 7.83
N ASP A 309 -12.20 13.31 6.88
CA ASP A 309 -10.84 13.86 6.97
C ASP A 309 -10.62 14.75 8.20
N GLU A 310 -11.67 15.35 8.75
CA GLU A 310 -11.61 16.12 10.00
C GLU A 310 -11.37 15.24 11.24
N ASP A 311 -11.79 13.97 11.20
CA ASP A 311 -11.63 13.02 12.29
C ASP A 311 -10.20 12.45 12.37
N ILE A 312 -9.46 12.51 11.26
CA ILE A 312 -8.15 11.87 11.11
C ILE A 312 -7.06 12.84 11.55
N LEU A 313 -6.46 12.56 12.71
CA LEU A 313 -5.34 13.33 13.27
C LEU A 313 -4.00 12.70 12.89
N VAL A 314 -3.12 13.51 12.30
CA VAL A 314 -1.80 13.11 11.81
C VAL A 314 -0.72 13.78 12.67
N PRO A 315 0.24 13.05 13.27
CA PRO A 315 1.32 13.66 14.03
C PRO A 315 2.25 14.44 13.10
N ILE A 316 2.58 15.66 13.49
CA ILE A 316 3.63 16.44 12.84
C ILE A 316 4.97 15.95 13.40
N VAL A 317 5.96 15.62 12.56
CA VAL A 317 7.25 15.08 13.01
C VAL A 317 8.38 15.77 12.26
N ASP A 318 9.43 16.20 12.97
CA ASP A 318 10.63 16.73 12.33
C ASP A 318 11.52 15.60 11.80
N TYR A 319 11.76 15.60 10.50
CA TYR A 319 12.66 14.67 9.83
C TYR A 319 14.07 15.24 9.68
N GLY A 320 14.29 16.49 10.09
CA GLY A 320 15.59 17.13 10.15
C GLY A 320 16.49 16.52 11.23
N GLU A 321 15.95 16.40 12.44
CA GLU A 321 16.66 15.93 13.64
C GLU A 321 15.88 14.85 14.41
N ASP A 322 14.58 15.03 14.66
CA ASP A 322 13.86 14.15 15.59
C ASP A 322 13.71 12.71 15.08
N TYR A 323 13.13 12.54 13.89
CA TYR A 323 12.91 11.24 13.25
C TYR A 323 14.18 10.40 13.08
N PRO A 324 15.29 10.91 12.48
CA PRO A 324 16.49 10.10 12.29
C PRO A 324 17.19 9.70 13.60
N ASN A 325 16.96 10.45 14.68
CA ASN A 325 17.53 10.17 16.01
C ASN A 325 16.54 9.46 16.96
N GLY A 326 15.33 9.14 16.50
CA GLY A 326 14.32 8.46 17.32
C GLY A 326 13.78 9.31 18.48
N LEU A 327 13.83 10.63 18.37
CA LEU A 327 13.31 11.54 19.39
C LEU A 327 11.78 11.65 19.30
N PRO A 328 11.07 11.80 20.44
CA PRO A 328 9.62 11.98 20.44
C PRO A 328 9.24 13.29 19.75
N SER A 329 8.17 13.26 18.95
CA SER A 329 7.61 14.48 18.37
C SER A 329 6.95 15.36 19.43
N GLN A 330 7.15 16.67 19.29
CA GLN A 330 6.62 17.71 20.18
C GLN A 330 5.68 18.70 19.46
N TYR A 331 5.36 18.47 18.18
CA TYR A 331 4.65 19.45 17.33
C TYR A 331 3.14 19.20 17.24
N GLY A 332 2.62 18.28 18.04
CA GLY A 332 1.20 17.95 18.09
C GLY A 332 0.67 17.25 16.83
N HIS A 333 -0.63 17.44 16.59
CA HIS A 333 -1.37 16.79 15.51
C HIS A 333 -2.07 17.81 14.63
N VAL A 334 -2.26 17.46 13.37
CA VAL A 334 -3.02 18.21 12.39
C VAL A 334 -4.08 17.31 11.75
N SER A 335 -5.27 17.85 11.48
CA SER A 335 -6.31 17.07 10.80
C SER A 335 -5.96 16.84 9.33
N PHE A 336 -6.39 15.72 8.76
CA PHE A 336 -6.19 15.43 7.35
C PHE A 336 -6.92 16.45 6.46
N ALA A 337 -8.06 16.97 6.91
CA ALA A 337 -8.80 18.04 6.24
C ALA A 337 -7.95 19.32 6.10
N GLN A 338 -7.18 19.69 7.13
CA GLN A 338 -6.23 20.82 7.04
C GLN A 338 -5.08 20.53 6.07
N LEU A 339 -4.52 19.31 6.10
CA LEU A 339 -3.46 18.91 5.16
C LEU A 339 -3.94 19.02 3.70
N LYS A 340 -5.18 18.62 3.39
CA LYS A 340 -5.78 18.74 2.06
C LYS A 340 -5.99 20.19 1.59
N LYS A 341 -6.08 21.18 2.49
CA LYS A 341 -6.22 22.60 2.13
C LYS A 341 -4.93 23.20 1.54
N GLY A 342 -3.79 22.51 1.66
CA GLY A 342 -2.52 22.93 1.06
C GLY A 342 -1.63 23.79 1.96
N VAL A 343 -2.10 24.17 3.16
CA VAL A 343 -1.34 24.96 4.14
C VAL A 343 -1.77 24.62 5.56
N ILE A 344 -0.80 24.55 6.46
CA ILE A 344 -1.01 24.37 7.91
C ILE A 344 -0.18 25.38 8.69
N THR A 345 -0.58 25.71 9.90
CA THR A 345 0.16 26.63 10.78
C THR A 345 0.90 25.84 11.84
N ILE A 346 2.22 26.05 11.94
CA ILE A 346 3.10 25.43 12.94
C ILE A 346 3.89 26.56 13.61
N ASP A 347 3.82 26.68 14.93
CA ASP A 347 4.49 27.75 15.70
C ASP A 347 4.23 29.17 15.14
N GLY A 348 2.98 29.43 14.72
CA GLY A 348 2.58 30.71 14.14
C GLY A 348 3.06 30.96 12.71
N LYS A 349 3.70 29.97 12.07
CA LYS A 349 4.17 30.04 10.69
C LYS A 349 3.31 29.19 9.76
N ASP A 350 2.93 29.75 8.62
CA ASP A 350 2.27 29.02 7.55
C ASP A 350 3.27 28.15 6.78
N VAL A 351 2.96 26.87 6.67
CA VAL A 351 3.78 25.83 6.04
C VAL A 351 2.95 25.16 4.93
N PRO A 352 3.38 25.24 3.66
CA PRO A 352 2.66 24.60 2.57
C PRO A 352 2.77 23.08 2.69
N THR A 353 1.66 22.38 2.42
CA THR A 353 1.61 20.91 2.53
C THR A 353 1.71 20.26 1.16
N THR A 354 2.26 19.04 1.10
CA THR A 354 2.39 18.28 -0.15
C THR A 354 2.07 16.80 0.07
N PRO A 355 1.07 16.23 -0.64
CA PRO A 355 0.75 14.82 -0.52
C PRO A 355 1.72 13.95 -1.32
N LEU A 356 2.12 12.81 -0.76
CA LEU A 356 2.79 11.73 -1.50
C LEU A 356 1.80 10.77 -2.15
N THR A 357 0.67 10.55 -1.49
CA THR A 357 -0.40 9.67 -1.95
C THR A 357 -1.22 10.41 -3.01
N SER A 358 -1.48 9.76 -4.15
CA SER A 358 -2.33 10.35 -5.18
C SER A 358 -3.79 10.12 -4.82
N TYR A 359 -4.50 11.19 -4.42
CA TYR A 359 -5.92 11.10 -4.11
C TYR A 359 -6.75 10.65 -5.32
N THR A 360 -6.48 11.22 -6.50
CA THR A 360 -7.17 10.86 -7.75
C THR A 360 -7.07 9.37 -8.06
N LEU A 361 -5.87 8.79 -7.95
CA LEU A 361 -5.68 7.36 -8.17
C LEU A 361 -6.24 6.50 -7.04
N SER A 362 -6.24 7.00 -5.80
CA SER A 362 -6.88 6.31 -4.66
C SER A 362 -8.39 6.20 -4.86
N LEU A 363 -9.03 7.27 -5.34
CA LEU A 363 -10.44 7.29 -5.70
C LEU A 363 -10.72 6.36 -6.90
N GLU A 364 -9.87 6.39 -7.93
CA GLU A 364 -9.98 5.48 -9.07
C GLU A 364 -9.93 4.00 -8.64
N VAL A 365 -9.06 3.64 -7.68
CA VAL A 365 -9.01 2.29 -7.11
C VAL A 365 -10.32 1.93 -6.39
N ALA A 366 -10.86 2.84 -5.57
CA ALA A 366 -12.11 2.61 -4.85
C ALA A 366 -13.31 2.44 -5.81
N GLU A 367 -13.37 3.24 -6.88
CA GLU A 367 -14.39 3.16 -7.92
C GLU A 367 -14.26 1.89 -8.77
N GLU A 368 -13.06 1.49 -9.14
CA GLU A 368 -12.83 0.28 -9.93
C GLU A 368 -13.22 -0.98 -9.13
N LEU A 369 -12.88 -1.01 -7.84
CA LEU A 369 -13.32 -2.08 -6.95
C LEU A 369 -14.84 -2.08 -6.77
N LYS A 370 -15.47 -0.90 -6.63
CA LYS A 370 -16.94 -0.75 -6.55
C LYS A 370 -17.59 -1.32 -7.80
N ARG A 371 -17.07 -0.98 -8.98
CA ARG A 371 -17.53 -1.50 -10.27
C ARG A 371 -17.44 -3.02 -10.34
N TRP A 372 -16.31 -3.62 -9.94
CA TRP A 372 -16.14 -5.08 -9.96
C TRP A 372 -17.17 -5.81 -9.08
N ILE A 373 -17.52 -5.23 -7.94
CA ILE A 373 -18.51 -5.78 -7.02
C ILE A 373 -19.92 -5.62 -7.59
N GLN A 374 -20.27 -4.44 -8.10
CA GLN A 374 -21.57 -4.18 -8.74
C GLN A 374 -21.82 -5.08 -9.96
N GLU A 375 -20.78 -5.41 -10.71
CA GLU A 375 -20.83 -6.34 -11.86
C GLU A 375 -20.82 -7.83 -11.44
N GLY A 376 -20.76 -8.14 -10.14
CA GLY A 376 -20.73 -9.52 -9.63
C GLY A 376 -19.41 -10.27 -9.88
N ARG A 377 -18.36 -9.60 -10.38
CA ARG A 377 -17.04 -10.18 -10.69
C ARG A 377 -16.14 -10.31 -9.46
N PHE A 378 -16.51 -9.66 -8.36
CA PHE A 378 -15.75 -9.68 -7.12
C PHE A 378 -16.68 -9.97 -5.93
N LEU A 379 -16.49 -11.15 -5.34
CA LEU A 379 -17.14 -11.55 -4.09
C LEU A 379 -16.20 -11.32 -2.92
N LEU A 380 -16.79 -11.03 -1.77
CA LEU A 380 -16.12 -10.83 -0.50
C LEU A 380 -15.72 -12.18 0.12
N THR A 381 -14.71 -12.16 0.98
CA THR A 381 -14.20 -13.33 1.70
C THR A 381 -14.17 -13.04 3.20
N GLU A 382 -14.30 -14.09 4.00
CA GLU A 382 -14.15 -13.99 5.46
C GLU A 382 -12.68 -14.09 5.85
N ALA A 383 -12.29 -13.32 6.88
CA ALA A 383 -11.00 -13.45 7.51
C ALA A 383 -10.89 -14.82 8.20
N GLN A 384 -9.82 -15.56 7.89
CA GLN A 384 -9.54 -16.86 8.50
C GLN A 384 -8.82 -16.68 9.84
N GLU A 385 -7.98 -15.66 9.93
CA GLU A 385 -7.30 -15.23 11.17
C GLU A 385 -7.36 -13.69 11.24
N PRO A 386 -7.64 -13.10 12.42
CA PRO A 386 -7.69 -11.66 12.59
C PRO A 386 -6.29 -11.05 12.52
N ILE A 387 -6.20 -9.80 12.06
CA ILE A 387 -5.01 -8.98 12.32
C ILE A 387 -5.08 -8.50 13.77
N PRO A 388 -4.01 -8.63 14.58
CA PRO A 388 -4.01 -8.13 15.94
C PRO A 388 -4.32 -6.63 16.00
N ALA A 389 -5.34 -6.24 16.76
CA ALA A 389 -5.64 -4.84 17.00
C ALA A 389 -6.34 -4.69 18.35
N ARG A 390 -5.86 -3.75 19.16
CA ARG A 390 -6.48 -3.36 20.42
C ARG A 390 -6.66 -1.85 20.51
#